data_AF-A0A9P9I339-F1
#
_entry.id   AF-A0A9P9I339-F1
#
_cell.length_a   1.000
_cell.length_b   1.000
_cell.length_c   1.000
_cell.angle_alpha   90.00
_cell.angle_beta   90.00
_cell.angle_gamma   90.00
#
_symmetry.space_group_name_H-M   'P 1'
#
loop_
_entity.id
_entity.type
_entity.pdbx_description
1 polymer ?
#
loop_
_entity_poly.entity_id
_entity_poly.type
_entity_poly.pdbx_seq_one_letter_code
_entity_poly.pdbx_strand_id
1 'polypeptide(L)'
;MFAEKPGLPWGISAIMQFVRMLDPTLADDLSSEKPWIMSPLLSAMPFLKVEKIEANSRWPEFPAAQPFVDNCHILQAPTSNIERRKYFRDPAKRSEHTFGPELLLTADFVHGHVHFPSLKISFPGGIELQSTKYWHEGQRVMLAGCEKAADGSAGPGRTFFCVAFEIVPE
;
A
#
# COMPACT_ATOMS: atom_id res chain seq x y z
N MET A 1 -8.41 2.02 6.30
CA MET A 1 -8.86 2.53 7.60
C MET A 1 -9.84 1.53 8.20
N PHE A 2 -9.71 1.17 9.47
CA PHE A 2 -10.68 0.30 10.12
C PHE A 2 -11.83 1.14 10.68
N ALA A 3 -13.08 0.73 10.45
CA ALA A 3 -14.26 1.42 10.97
C ALA A 3 -14.47 1.19 12.47
N GLU A 4 -13.92 0.08 12.99
CA GLU A 4 -13.95 -0.33 14.39
C GLU A 4 -12.55 -0.84 14.79
N LYS A 5 -12.23 -0.82 16.09
CA LYS A 5 -10.94 -1.31 16.59
C LYS A 5 -10.83 -2.82 16.33
N PRO A 6 -9.94 -3.29 15.45
CA PRO A 6 -9.80 -4.71 15.18
C PRO A 6 -9.18 -5.41 16.39
N GLY A 7 -9.62 -6.63 16.66
CA GLY A 7 -8.92 -7.52 17.59
C GLY A 7 -7.52 -7.81 17.05
N LEU A 8 -6.50 -7.18 17.63
CA LEU A 8 -5.12 -7.40 17.19
C LEU A 8 -4.69 -8.82 17.59
N PRO A 9 -4.07 -9.59 16.68
CA PRO A 9 -3.52 -10.89 17.01
C PRO A 9 -2.49 -10.77 18.14
N TRP A 10 -2.45 -11.77 19.02
CA TRP A 10 -1.32 -11.93 19.93
C TRP A 10 -0.03 -12.04 19.10
N GLY A 11 0.98 -11.21 19.39
CA GLY A 11 2.21 -11.13 18.59
C GLY A 11 2.18 -10.12 17.43
N ILE A 12 1.22 -9.18 17.38
CA ILE A 12 1.16 -8.10 16.37
C ILE A 12 2.50 -7.36 16.18
N SER A 13 3.32 -7.25 17.23
CA SER A 13 4.66 -6.65 17.16
C SER A 13 5.57 -7.34 16.14
N ALA A 14 5.54 -8.67 16.03
CA ALA A 14 6.33 -9.43 15.07
C ALA A 14 5.81 -9.22 13.63
N ILE A 15 4.49 -9.19 13.45
CA ILE A 15 3.84 -8.87 12.17
C ILE A 15 4.26 -7.45 11.72
N MET A 16 4.21 -6.48 12.62
CA MET A 16 4.59 -5.09 12.31
C MET A 16 6.08 -4.94 11.99
N GLN A 17 6.97 -5.69 12.64
CA GLN A 17 8.38 -5.73 12.26
C GLN A 17 8.57 -6.23 10.83
N PHE A 18 7.82 -7.26 10.43
CA PHE A 18 7.87 -7.75 9.07
C PHE A 18 7.28 -6.76 8.05
N VAL A 19 6.13 -6.16 8.33
CA VAL A 19 5.57 -5.14 7.44
C VAL A 19 6.55 -3.97 7.29
N ARG A 20 7.25 -3.57 8.36
CA ARG A 20 8.31 -2.55 8.30
C ARG A 20 9.59 -3.02 7.59
N MET A 21 9.87 -4.32 7.55
CA MET A 21 10.93 -4.87 6.71
C MET A 21 10.57 -4.73 5.23
N LEU A 22 9.31 -5.00 4.88
CA LEU A 22 8.80 -4.82 3.53
C LEU A 22 8.74 -3.34 3.16
N ASP A 23 8.20 -2.48 4.01
CA ASP A 23 8.20 -1.03 3.84
C ASP A 23 8.75 -0.33 5.09
N PRO A 24 10.03 0.09 5.08
CA PRO A 24 10.64 0.79 6.20
C PRO A 24 10.07 2.18 6.48
N THR A 25 9.23 2.70 5.58
CA THR A 25 8.59 4.01 5.73
C THR A 25 7.14 3.93 6.20
N LEU A 26 6.69 2.72 6.54
CA LEU A 26 5.40 2.47 7.14
C LEU A 26 5.27 3.24 8.46
N ALA A 27 4.24 4.06 8.56
CA ALA A 27 3.80 4.68 9.80
C ALA A 27 2.47 4.05 10.22
N ASP A 28 2.23 3.94 11.51
CA ASP A 28 1.00 3.37 12.04
C ASP A 28 0.65 3.96 13.41
N ASP A 29 -0.63 3.91 13.73
CA ASP A 29 -1.13 4.05 15.09
C ASP A 29 -2.23 3.01 15.31
N LEU A 30 -1.80 1.78 15.61
CA LEU A 30 -2.69 0.66 15.90
C LEU A 30 -3.35 0.76 17.29
N SER A 31 -2.85 1.65 18.15
CA SER A 31 -3.36 1.82 19.51
C SER A 31 -4.53 2.81 19.61
N SER A 32 -4.66 3.71 18.65
CA SER A 32 -5.72 4.72 18.58
C SER A 32 -7.13 4.13 18.52
N GLU A 33 -8.12 4.97 18.80
CA GLU A 33 -9.55 4.62 18.63
C GLU A 33 -9.89 4.27 17.16
N LYS A 34 -9.18 4.86 16.20
CA LYS A 34 -9.33 4.62 14.76
C LYS A 34 -8.00 4.19 14.15
N PRO A 35 -7.65 2.91 14.28
CA PRO A 35 -6.33 2.45 13.91
C PRO A 35 -6.06 2.58 12.42
N TRP A 36 -4.84 2.99 12.09
CA TRP A 36 -4.41 3.18 10.73
C TRP A 36 -2.96 2.73 10.54
N ILE A 37 -2.66 2.34 9.31
CA ILE A 37 -1.32 2.07 8.82
C ILE A 37 -1.22 2.81 7.49
N MET A 38 -0.11 3.50 7.25
CA MET A 38 0.12 4.33 6.08
C MET A 38 1.52 4.09 5.53
N SER A 39 1.58 3.96 4.22
CA SER A 39 2.81 3.71 3.47
C SER A 39 2.87 4.65 2.27
N PRO A 40 4.01 5.33 2.03
CA PRO A 40 4.19 6.13 0.83
C PRO A 40 4.28 5.25 -0.42
N LEU A 41 3.36 5.46 -1.38
CA LEU A 41 3.20 4.63 -2.59
C LEU A 41 4.54 4.33 -3.32
N LEU A 42 5.38 5.35 -3.50
CA LEU A 42 6.62 5.27 -4.27
C LEU A 42 7.70 4.38 -3.63
N SER A 43 7.67 4.21 -2.31
CA SER A 43 8.59 3.32 -1.57
C SER A 43 7.97 1.95 -1.27
N ALA A 44 6.64 1.88 -1.19
CA ALA A 44 5.90 0.67 -0.88
C ALA A 44 5.93 -0.34 -2.04
N MET A 45 5.60 0.13 -3.23
CA MET A 45 5.24 -0.74 -4.35
C MET A 45 6.51 -1.32 -5.01
N PRO A 46 6.63 -2.65 -5.10
CA PRO A 46 7.69 -3.29 -5.87
C PRO A 46 7.65 -2.88 -7.33
N PHE A 47 6.49 -2.96 -7.98
CA PHE A 47 6.36 -2.54 -9.37
C PHE A 47 5.60 -1.23 -9.46
N LEU A 48 6.17 -0.26 -10.15
CA LEU A 48 5.61 1.05 -10.42
C LEU A 48 5.97 1.49 -11.84
N LYS A 49 4.93 1.83 -12.61
CA LYS A 49 5.03 2.50 -13.89
C LYS A 49 4.38 3.88 -13.77
N VAL A 50 5.09 4.89 -14.25
CA VAL A 50 4.60 6.27 -14.34
C VAL A 50 4.67 6.68 -15.79
N GLU A 51 3.55 7.18 -16.30
CA GLU A 51 3.40 7.61 -17.70
C GLU A 51 2.76 9.00 -17.74
N LYS A 52 3.12 9.79 -18.76
CA LYS A 52 2.38 11.01 -19.07
C LYS A 52 1.19 10.64 -19.93
N ILE A 53 0.02 11.16 -19.55
CA ILE A 53 -1.23 10.99 -20.27
C ILE A 53 -1.79 12.36 -20.66
N GLU A 54 -2.49 12.41 -21.79
CA GLU A 54 -3.23 13.60 -22.18
C GLU A 54 -4.54 13.69 -21.39
N ALA A 55 -5.02 14.90 -21.11
CA ALA A 55 -6.20 15.14 -20.27
C ALA A 55 -7.49 14.45 -20.76
N ASN A 56 -7.57 14.12 -22.06
CA ASN A 56 -8.72 13.45 -22.69
C ASN A 56 -8.38 12.04 -23.22
N SER A 57 -7.24 11.49 -22.81
CA SER A 57 -6.86 10.13 -23.24
C SER A 57 -7.79 9.08 -22.64
N ARG A 58 -8.02 8.00 -23.38
CA ARG A 58 -8.77 6.84 -22.88
C ARG A 58 -7.91 6.11 -21.85
N TRP A 59 -8.51 5.75 -20.72
CA TRP A 59 -7.87 4.90 -19.71
C TRP A 59 -7.43 3.56 -20.32
N PRO A 60 -6.25 3.03 -19.94
CA PRO A 60 -5.82 1.72 -20.40
C PRO A 60 -6.79 0.63 -19.91
N GLU A 61 -6.84 -0.48 -20.64
CA GLU A 61 -7.63 -1.64 -20.21
C GLU A 61 -7.08 -2.26 -18.92
N PHE A 62 -7.99 -2.71 -18.05
CA PHE A 62 -7.67 -3.34 -16.77
C PHE A 62 -8.47 -4.65 -16.61
N PRO A 63 -7.85 -5.76 -16.17
CA PRO A 63 -6.42 -5.90 -15.88
C PRO A 63 -5.57 -5.84 -17.17
N ALA A 64 -4.31 -5.43 -17.03
CA ALA A 64 -3.39 -5.42 -18.17
C ALA A 64 -3.17 -6.85 -18.70
N ALA A 65 -3.11 -7.01 -20.02
CA ALA A 65 -2.90 -8.32 -20.65
C ALA A 65 -1.52 -8.93 -20.34
N GLN A 66 -0.55 -8.11 -19.96
CA GLN A 66 0.81 -8.51 -19.62
C GLN A 66 1.29 -7.75 -18.37
N PRO A 67 2.14 -8.36 -17.54
CA PRO A 67 2.80 -7.64 -16.45
C PRO A 67 3.58 -6.44 -17.00
N PHE A 68 3.47 -5.29 -16.35
CA PHE A 68 4.23 -4.12 -16.74
C PHE A 68 5.65 -4.18 -16.16
N VAL A 69 6.59 -3.55 -16.86
CA VAL A 69 7.96 -3.37 -16.38
C VAL A 69 8.04 -2.08 -15.56
N ASP A 70 8.86 -2.10 -14.51
CA ASP A 70 9.18 -0.90 -13.74
C ASP A 70 9.66 0.22 -14.67
N ASN A 71 8.97 1.35 -14.61
CA ASN A 71 9.31 2.50 -15.42
C ASN A 71 8.92 3.81 -14.72
N CYS A 72 9.88 4.46 -14.08
CA CYS A 72 9.69 5.70 -13.35
C CYS A 72 10.56 6.84 -13.87
N HIS A 73 11.03 6.78 -15.13
CA HIS A 73 11.96 7.76 -15.69
C HIS A 73 11.44 9.21 -15.61
N ILE A 74 10.13 9.42 -15.73
CA ILE A 74 9.48 10.74 -15.58
C ILE A 74 9.73 11.34 -14.20
N LEU A 75 9.84 10.50 -13.17
CA LEU A 75 10.16 10.95 -11.82
C LEU A 75 11.63 11.33 -11.66
N GLN A 76 12.49 11.17 -12.67
CA GLN A 76 13.94 11.42 -12.58
C GLN A 76 14.59 10.67 -11.40
N ALA A 77 13.99 9.54 -11.01
CA ALA A 77 14.43 8.66 -9.95
C ALA A 77 15.13 7.43 -10.54
N PRO A 78 15.86 6.65 -9.72
CA PRO A 78 16.45 5.39 -10.18
C PRO A 78 15.40 4.46 -10.81
N THR A 79 15.78 3.74 -11.86
CA THR A 79 14.87 2.86 -12.62
C THR A 79 14.73 1.47 -12.02
N SER A 80 15.72 1.00 -11.26
CA SER A 80 15.65 -0.25 -10.51
C SER A 80 14.67 -0.14 -9.35
N ASN A 81 13.79 -1.13 -9.17
CA ASN A 81 12.92 -1.31 -8.00
C ASN A 81 13.63 -0.99 -6.68
N ILE A 82 14.78 -1.64 -6.44
CA ILE A 82 15.49 -1.58 -5.16
C ILE A 82 15.99 -0.16 -4.90
N GLU A 83 16.65 0.45 -5.89
CA GLU A 83 17.21 1.79 -5.77
C GLU A 83 16.12 2.86 -5.75
N ARG A 84 15.04 2.69 -6.53
CA ARG A 84 13.87 3.59 -6.51
C ARG A 84 13.26 3.63 -5.12
N ARG A 85 12.96 2.45 -4.57
CA ARG A 85 12.33 2.34 -3.26
C ARG A 85 13.23 2.94 -2.18
N LYS A 86 14.54 2.69 -2.24
CA LYS A 86 15.54 3.30 -1.35
C LYS A 86 15.57 4.83 -1.49
N TYR A 87 15.57 5.36 -2.72
CA TYR A 87 15.53 6.79 -3.01
C TYR A 87 14.29 7.46 -2.40
N PHE A 88 13.11 6.87 -2.60
CA PHE A 88 11.85 7.37 -2.04
C PHE A 88 11.62 7.06 -0.57
N ARG A 89 12.58 6.44 0.14
CA ARG A 89 12.49 6.36 1.61
C ARG A 89 12.64 7.74 2.25
N ASP A 90 13.43 8.60 1.63
CA ASP A 90 13.69 9.96 2.10
C ASP A 90 12.47 10.87 1.86
N PRO A 91 11.87 11.45 2.92
CA PRO A 91 10.79 12.42 2.78
C PRO A 91 11.14 13.63 1.90
N ALA A 92 12.39 14.09 1.91
CA ALA A 92 12.84 15.21 1.08
C ALA A 92 12.73 14.85 -0.40
N LYS A 93 13.18 13.64 -0.78
CA LYS A 93 13.07 13.13 -2.15
C LYS A 93 11.64 12.97 -2.61
N ARG A 94 10.73 12.52 -1.74
CA ARG A 94 9.31 12.46 -2.09
C ARG A 94 8.70 13.84 -2.32
N SER A 95 9.13 14.84 -1.55
CA SER A 95 8.61 16.21 -1.62
C SER A 95 9.11 16.98 -2.84
N GLU A 96 10.15 16.49 -3.53
CA GLU A 96 10.65 17.05 -4.80
C GLU A 96 9.68 16.79 -5.98
N HIS A 97 8.68 15.91 -5.83
CA HIS A 97 7.75 15.54 -6.90
C HIS A 97 6.34 16.09 -6.68
N THR A 98 5.79 16.70 -7.74
CA THR A 98 4.39 17.10 -7.80
C THR A 98 3.64 16.15 -8.72
N PHE A 99 2.52 15.62 -8.25
CA PHE A 99 1.64 14.76 -9.04
C PHE A 99 0.47 15.56 -9.59
N GLY A 100 0.40 15.69 -10.91
CA GLY A 100 -0.69 16.35 -11.62
C GLY A 100 -1.61 15.36 -12.35
N PRO A 101 -2.74 15.84 -12.90
CA PRO A 101 -3.69 15.02 -13.65
C PRO A 101 -3.12 14.41 -14.94
N GLU A 102 -1.98 14.89 -15.40
CA GLU A 102 -1.24 14.38 -16.56
C GLU A 102 -0.42 13.12 -16.26
N LEU A 103 -0.38 12.64 -15.02
CA LEU A 103 0.38 11.46 -14.64
C LEU A 103 -0.53 10.26 -14.37
N LEU A 104 -0.29 9.18 -15.11
CA LEU A 104 -0.87 7.87 -14.84
C LEU A 104 0.14 7.04 -14.03
N LEU A 105 -0.28 6.60 -12.85
CA LEU A 105 0.48 5.68 -12.02
C LEU A 105 -0.17 4.30 -12.08
N THR A 106 0.60 3.30 -12.50
CA THR A 106 0.23 1.88 -12.39
C THR A 106 1.17 1.22 -11.39
N ALA A 107 0.64 0.57 -10.37
CA ALA A 107 1.43 -0.02 -9.31
C ALA A 107 0.90 -1.39 -8.90
N ASP A 108 1.81 -2.33 -8.66
CA ASP A 108 1.46 -3.67 -8.16
C ASP A 108 2.17 -3.96 -6.84
N PHE A 109 1.39 -4.37 -5.84
CA PHE A 109 1.87 -4.83 -4.55
C PHE A 109 2.08 -6.35 -4.57
N VAL A 110 3.25 -6.80 -5.03
CA VAL A 110 3.57 -8.24 -5.17
C VAL A 110 4.79 -8.59 -4.36
N HIS A 111 4.57 -9.11 -3.16
CA HIS A 111 5.64 -9.65 -2.31
C HIS A 111 5.57 -11.16 -2.11
N GLY A 112 4.53 -11.84 -2.64
CA GLY A 112 4.42 -13.30 -2.56
C GLY A 112 4.14 -13.86 -1.15
N HIS A 113 3.75 -13.02 -0.20
CA HIS A 113 3.51 -13.43 1.19
C HIS A 113 2.05 -13.83 1.46
N VAL A 114 1.11 -13.53 0.56
CA VAL A 114 -0.32 -13.83 0.74
C VAL A 114 -0.70 -15.01 -0.15
N HIS A 115 -1.23 -16.07 0.44
CA HIS A 115 -1.59 -17.31 -0.24
C HIS A 115 -3.12 -17.46 -0.34
N PHE A 116 -3.64 -17.34 -1.56
CA PHE A 116 -5.04 -17.58 -1.89
C PHE A 116 -5.30 -19.06 -2.20
N PRO A 117 -6.52 -19.59 -1.98
CA PRO A 117 -7.70 -18.90 -1.42
C PRO A 117 -7.69 -18.79 0.11
N SER A 118 -6.74 -19.45 0.78
CA SER A 118 -6.72 -19.56 2.25
C SER A 118 -6.47 -18.24 3.01
N LEU A 119 -6.07 -17.17 2.32
CA LEU A 119 -5.62 -15.89 2.89
C LEU A 119 -4.57 -16.07 4.01
N LYS A 120 -3.67 -17.05 3.84
CA LYS A 120 -2.51 -17.23 4.73
C LYS A 120 -1.44 -16.21 4.42
N ILE A 121 -0.84 -15.64 5.45
CA ILE A 121 0.29 -14.72 5.34
C ILE A 121 1.53 -15.42 5.89
N SER A 122 2.57 -15.53 5.05
CA SER A 122 3.83 -16.18 5.39
C SER A 122 4.91 -15.16 5.74
N PHE A 123 5.54 -15.34 6.89
CA PHE A 123 6.57 -14.49 7.44
C PHE A 123 7.94 -15.21 7.45
N PRO A 124 9.07 -14.48 7.43
CA PRO A 124 10.40 -15.05 7.61
C PRO A 124 10.48 -15.89 8.89
N GLY A 125 11.25 -16.99 8.83
CA GLY A 125 11.37 -17.91 9.95
C GLY A 125 10.26 -18.96 10.03
N GLY A 126 9.44 -19.12 8.98
CA GLY A 126 8.43 -20.18 8.90
C GLY A 126 7.16 -19.91 9.70
N ILE A 127 6.94 -18.66 10.12
CA ILE A 127 5.73 -18.25 10.84
C ILE A 127 4.62 -18.00 9.82
N GLU A 128 3.45 -18.60 10.04
CA GLU A 128 2.26 -18.39 9.22
C GLU A 128 1.12 -17.79 10.04
N LEU A 129 0.42 -16.82 9.47
CA LEU A 129 -0.80 -16.23 10.03
C LEU A 129 -1.99 -16.53 9.12
N GLN A 130 -3.01 -17.17 9.67
CA GLN A 130 -4.30 -17.32 9.01
C GLN A 130 -5.09 -16.01 9.20
N SER A 131 -5.16 -15.14 8.18
CA SER A 131 -5.80 -13.83 8.32
C SER A 131 -7.31 -13.92 8.58
N THR A 132 -7.98 -14.98 8.08
CA THR A 132 -9.41 -15.21 8.33
C THR A 132 -9.76 -15.42 9.80
N LYS A 133 -8.81 -15.73 10.68
CA LYS A 133 -9.04 -15.81 12.14
C LYS A 133 -9.31 -14.44 12.77
N TYR A 134 -8.91 -13.36 12.10
CA TYR A 134 -8.97 -11.98 12.59
C TYR A 134 -9.85 -11.09 11.71
N TRP A 135 -10.50 -11.69 10.71
CA TRP A 135 -11.42 -11.02 9.81
C TRP A 135 -12.81 -11.62 10.03
N HIS A 136 -13.65 -10.89 10.75
CA HIS A 136 -15.01 -11.31 11.05
C HIS A 136 -15.93 -11.12 9.84
N GLU A 137 -16.98 -11.94 9.76
CA GLU A 137 -18.03 -11.77 8.74
C GLU A 137 -18.65 -10.37 8.83
N GLY A 138 -18.87 -9.73 7.68
CA GLY A 138 -19.34 -8.34 7.59
C GLY A 138 -18.31 -7.27 7.96
N GLN A 139 -17.13 -7.63 8.50
CA GLN A 139 -16.07 -6.67 8.78
C GLN A 139 -15.44 -6.19 7.46
N ARG A 140 -15.39 -4.87 7.27
CA ARG A 140 -14.76 -4.26 6.09
C ARG A 140 -13.33 -3.88 6.35
N VAL A 141 -12.43 -4.35 5.50
CA VAL A 141 -11.03 -3.91 5.45
C VAL A 141 -10.91 -2.87 4.33
N MET A 142 -10.55 -1.64 4.68
CA MET A 142 -10.44 -0.56 3.69
C MET A 142 -8.98 -0.21 3.38
N LEU A 143 -8.63 -0.19 2.10
CA LEU A 143 -7.41 0.39 1.57
C LEU A 143 -7.77 1.71 0.87
N ALA A 144 -7.15 2.80 1.30
CA ALA A 144 -7.44 4.13 0.75
C ALA A 144 -6.18 4.79 0.21
N GLY A 145 -6.27 5.34 -0.99
CA GLY A 145 -5.30 6.32 -1.49
C GLY A 145 -5.64 7.69 -0.94
N CYS A 146 -4.75 8.30 -0.18
CA CYS A 146 -4.98 9.58 0.50
C CYS A 146 -3.71 10.42 0.62
N GLU A 147 -3.89 11.71 0.87
CA GLU A 147 -2.81 12.61 1.31
C GLU A 147 -2.40 12.28 2.75
N LYS A 148 -1.20 12.70 3.15
CA LYS A 148 -0.85 12.75 4.57
C LYS A 148 -1.55 13.96 5.21
N ALA A 149 -2.03 13.84 6.45
CA ALA A 149 -2.63 14.97 7.15
C ALA A 149 -1.64 16.15 7.31
N ALA A 150 -2.12 17.36 7.04
CA ALA A 150 -1.31 18.58 6.97
C ALA A 150 -1.12 19.27 8.33
N ASP A 151 -1.99 19.01 9.29
CA ASP A 151 -2.04 19.64 10.62
C ASP A 151 -1.10 18.99 11.65
N GLY A 152 -0.21 18.11 11.20
CA GLY A 152 0.67 17.34 12.07
C GLY A 152 -0.02 16.19 12.80
N SER A 153 -1.34 15.98 12.59
CA SER A 153 -1.99 14.77 13.07
C SER A 153 -1.37 13.54 12.37
N ALA A 154 -1.07 12.52 13.16
CA ALA A 154 -0.60 11.26 12.62
C ALA A 154 -1.84 10.54 12.06
N GLY A 155 -2.04 10.59 10.75
CA GLY A 155 -3.20 9.99 10.10
C GLY A 155 -3.38 10.37 8.61
N PRO A 156 -4.38 9.78 7.95
CA PRO A 156 -4.71 10.11 6.57
C PRO A 156 -5.41 11.47 6.47
N GLY A 157 -5.01 12.25 5.47
CA GLY A 157 -5.64 13.50 5.06
C GLY A 157 -6.76 13.28 4.03
N ARG A 158 -6.78 14.10 2.97
CA ARG A 158 -7.80 14.00 1.92
C ARG A 158 -7.73 12.64 1.22
N THR A 159 -8.85 11.91 1.19
CA THR A 159 -8.96 10.64 0.45
C THR A 159 -9.28 10.90 -1.02
N PHE A 160 -8.56 10.21 -1.91
CA PHE A 160 -8.81 10.22 -3.36
C PHE A 160 -9.69 9.04 -3.78
N PHE A 161 -9.38 7.85 -3.28
CA PHE A 161 -10.15 6.64 -3.54
C PHE A 161 -10.08 5.68 -2.35
N CYS A 162 -11.05 4.77 -2.27
CA CYS A 162 -11.13 3.74 -1.24
C CYS A 162 -11.60 2.43 -1.87
N VAL A 163 -10.88 1.35 -1.58
CA VAL A 163 -11.25 -0.03 -1.90
C VAL A 163 -11.58 -0.72 -0.59
N ALA A 164 -12.79 -1.27 -0.49
CA ALA A 164 -13.22 -2.05 0.67
C ALA A 164 -13.30 -3.53 0.28
N PHE A 165 -12.73 -4.37 1.13
CA PHE A 165 -12.85 -5.81 1.05
C PHE A 165 -13.78 -6.28 2.17
N GLU A 166 -14.59 -7.30 1.88
CA GLU A 166 -15.50 -7.94 2.82
C GLU A 166 -15.50 -9.44 2.54
N ILE A 167 -15.48 -10.27 3.58
CA ILE A 167 -15.71 -11.70 3.44
C ILE A 167 -17.22 -11.91 3.37
N VAL A 168 -17.69 -12.47 2.26
CA VAL A 168 -19.09 -12.84 2.06
C VAL A 168 -19.27 -14.33 2.34
N PRO A 169 -20.44 -14.74 2.90
CA PRO A 169 -20.84 -16.13 2.91
C PRO A 169 -20.87 -16.70 1.49
N GLU A 170 -20.60 -18.00 1.35
CA GLU A 170 -20.90 -18.74 0.12
C GLU A 170 -22.41 -18.87 -0.11
#